data_AF-A0A8H4TIU8-F1
#
_entry.id   AF-A0A8H4TIU8-F1
#
_cell.length_a   1.000
_cell.length_b   1.000
_cell.length_c   1.000
_cell.angle_alpha   90.00
_cell.angle_beta   90.00
_cell.angle_gamma   90.00
#
_symmetry.space_group_name_H-M   'P 1'
#
loop_
_entity.id
_entity.type
_entity.pdbx_description
1 polymer ?
#
loop_
_entity_poly.entity_id
_entity_poly.type
_entity_poly.pdbx_seq_one_letter_code
_entity_poly.pdbx_strand_id
1 'polypeptide(L)'
;MSPASPTLPHLNDSIREIVGSSWLVAQTHVLTHSSLPVPREISADQACWSDGSGGHFALSAAPEPLPDSRPLAKDSSFISLVHAVDNQAAVWQAGEAFIKGHAIDYPSATREHVTLQFLKDKQPEGFLFPDVFGHFEADSRYFLIVSQVPGETIDRAWHRMEDNTRQHYVNKVADICTRLAKYKGEAICGVDGRHLLERYLIKGTSKTADALSPQQLHHNCAEMSMNMSTLVFYHCDLGPTNLLVDVSAGSLSIIDWELAGYVPVEWVRTKFRLSAGMDLNHGDENSKKDWRRSVAQQLERIGYNDVVEAWWKFQDSM
;
A
#
# COMPACT_ATOMS: atom_id res chain seq x y z
N MET A 1 -12.08 38.71 -15.99
CA MET A 1 -11.92 37.96 -14.73
C MET A 1 -12.02 36.51 -15.08
N SER A 2 -10.90 35.78 -15.09
CA SER A 2 -10.96 34.31 -15.19
C SER A 2 -11.76 33.80 -13.98
N PRO A 3 -12.69 32.85 -14.13
CA PRO A 3 -13.31 32.22 -12.98
C PRO A 3 -12.19 31.65 -12.12
N ALA A 4 -12.18 31.95 -10.83
CA ALA A 4 -11.32 31.25 -9.91
C ALA A 4 -11.63 29.76 -10.06
N SER A 5 -10.64 28.95 -10.43
CA SER A 5 -10.81 27.50 -10.43
C SER A 5 -11.39 27.10 -9.07
N PRO A 6 -12.50 26.34 -9.01
CA PRO A 6 -13.05 25.93 -7.73
C PRO A 6 -11.93 25.24 -6.95
N THR A 7 -11.66 25.74 -5.74
CA THR A 7 -10.65 25.15 -4.85
C THR A 7 -11.04 23.70 -4.63
N LEU A 8 -10.18 22.78 -5.07
CA LEU A 8 -10.40 21.35 -4.92
C LEU A 8 -10.69 21.04 -3.44
N PRO A 9 -11.76 20.30 -3.11
CA PRO A 9 -12.05 19.91 -1.74
C PRO A 9 -10.86 19.19 -1.13
N HIS A 10 -10.68 19.31 0.19
CA HIS A 10 -9.65 18.55 0.89
C HIS A 10 -9.80 17.04 0.62
N LEU A 11 -8.70 16.28 0.60
CA LEU A 11 -8.72 14.87 0.21
C LEU A 11 -9.65 14.05 1.12
N ASN A 12 -9.65 14.34 2.41
CA ASN A 12 -10.56 13.70 3.38
C ASN A 12 -12.06 13.98 3.10
N ASP A 13 -12.37 15.02 2.31
CA ASP A 13 -13.73 15.39 1.90
C ASP A 13 -14.06 14.87 0.49
N SER A 14 -13.25 13.95 -0.06
CA SER A 14 -13.47 13.40 -1.41
C SER A 14 -14.72 12.52 -1.49
N ILE A 15 -15.22 11.99 -0.37
CA ILE A 15 -16.51 11.28 -0.33
C ILE A 15 -17.54 12.21 0.33
N ARG A 16 -18.62 12.49 -0.38
CA ARG A 16 -19.68 13.41 0.04
C ARG A 16 -21.04 12.73 -0.07
N GLU A 17 -21.91 12.94 0.90
CA GLU A 17 -23.28 12.42 0.86
C GLU A 17 -24.13 13.17 -0.15
N ILE A 18 -24.87 12.43 -0.98
CA ILE A 18 -25.91 12.99 -1.85
C ILE A 18 -27.25 12.90 -1.11
N VAL A 19 -28.02 11.84 -1.35
CA VAL A 19 -29.32 11.55 -0.74
C VAL A 19 -29.45 10.04 -0.60
N GLY A 20 -29.97 9.58 0.54
CA GLY A 20 -30.20 8.16 0.80
C GLY A 20 -28.90 7.36 0.85
N SER A 21 -28.86 6.27 0.10
CA SER A 21 -27.74 5.32 0.04
C SER A 21 -26.77 5.64 -1.10
N SER A 22 -26.41 6.91 -1.28
CA SER A 22 -25.56 7.36 -2.40
C SER A 22 -24.60 8.48 -2.03
N TRP A 23 -23.38 8.42 -2.57
CA TRP A 23 -22.28 9.31 -2.27
C TRP A 23 -21.55 9.75 -3.54
N LEU A 24 -21.19 11.03 -3.61
CA LEU A 24 -20.32 11.57 -4.64
C LEU A 24 -18.87 11.32 -4.23
N VAL A 25 -18.09 10.68 -5.09
CA VAL A 25 -16.66 10.37 -4.88
C VAL A 25 -15.84 11.20 -5.86
N ALA A 26 -14.93 12.01 -5.31
CA ALA A 26 -13.97 12.85 -6.02
C ALA A 26 -14.60 13.69 -7.15
N GLN A 27 -15.85 14.14 -6.97
CA GLN A 27 -16.62 14.92 -7.94
C GLN A 27 -16.76 14.29 -9.34
N THR A 28 -16.45 13.00 -9.49
CA THR A 28 -16.39 12.32 -10.80
C THR A 28 -17.19 11.04 -10.83
N HIS A 29 -17.43 10.42 -9.67
CA HIS A 29 -18.13 9.16 -9.56
C HIS A 29 -19.24 9.21 -8.51
N VAL A 30 -20.27 8.40 -8.69
CA VAL A 30 -21.30 8.15 -7.69
C VAL A 30 -21.17 6.70 -7.21
N LEU A 31 -20.98 6.57 -5.90
CA LEU A 31 -21.06 5.31 -5.17
C LEU A 31 -22.49 5.13 -4.67
N THR A 32 -23.12 4.01 -4.98
CA THR A 32 -24.46 3.67 -4.51
C THR A 32 -24.44 2.39 -3.69
N HIS A 33 -25.24 2.33 -2.63
CA HIS A 33 -25.54 1.09 -1.90
C HIS A 33 -26.95 0.60 -2.24
N SER A 34 -27.07 -0.71 -2.39
CA SER A 34 -28.31 -1.43 -2.64
C SER A 34 -28.44 -2.58 -1.65
N SER A 35 -29.65 -2.84 -1.15
CA SER A 35 -29.95 -3.99 -0.30
C SER A 35 -30.10 -5.31 -1.06
N LEU A 36 -29.99 -5.26 -2.39
CA LEU A 36 -29.97 -6.45 -3.24
C LEU A 36 -28.57 -7.06 -3.26
N PRO A 37 -28.42 -8.38 -3.48
CA PRO A 37 -27.11 -8.99 -3.62
C PRO A 37 -26.37 -8.46 -4.85
N VAL A 38 -25.05 -8.64 -4.86
CA VAL A 38 -24.19 -8.34 -6.02
C VAL A 38 -24.78 -8.97 -7.29
N PRO A 39 -24.97 -8.20 -8.38
CA PRO A 39 -25.48 -8.74 -9.63
C PRO A 39 -24.62 -9.89 -10.17
N ARG A 40 -25.25 -10.88 -10.80
CA ARG A 40 -24.52 -12.02 -11.40
C ARG A 40 -23.67 -11.63 -12.61
N GLU A 41 -24.12 -10.60 -13.33
CA GLU A 41 -23.42 -10.03 -14.47
C GLU A 41 -23.08 -8.58 -14.10
N ILE A 42 -21.79 -8.30 -13.97
CA ILE A 42 -21.25 -6.97 -13.71
C ILE A 42 -20.44 -6.60 -14.95
N SER A 43 -20.62 -5.38 -15.46
CA SER A 43 -19.75 -4.89 -16.54
C SER A 43 -18.30 -4.95 -16.06
N ALA A 44 -17.37 -5.34 -16.93
CA ALA A 44 -15.94 -5.40 -16.59
C ALA A 44 -15.40 -4.06 -16.09
N ASP A 45 -16.03 -2.95 -16.52
CA ASP A 45 -15.63 -1.59 -16.17
C ASP A 45 -16.34 -1.04 -14.92
N GLN A 46 -17.23 -1.81 -14.30
CA GLN A 46 -18.01 -1.37 -13.13
C GLN A 46 -17.45 -1.99 -11.84
N ALA A 47 -16.93 -1.14 -10.94
CA ALA A 47 -16.54 -1.59 -9.62
C ALA A 47 -17.78 -1.89 -8.77
N CYS A 48 -17.90 -3.12 -8.28
CA CYS A 48 -19.01 -3.55 -7.44
C CYS A 48 -18.55 -4.60 -6.43
N TRP A 49 -19.01 -4.49 -5.19
CA TRP A 49 -18.60 -5.37 -4.09
C TRP A 49 -19.70 -5.52 -3.03
N SER A 50 -19.60 -6.58 -2.23
CA SER A 50 -20.56 -6.91 -1.18
C SER A 50 -20.47 -5.97 0.02
N ASP A 51 -21.61 -5.73 0.67
CA ASP A 51 -21.66 -5.01 1.95
C ASP A 51 -21.44 -5.91 3.19
N GLY A 52 -21.26 -7.22 2.98
CA GLY A 52 -21.12 -8.24 4.03
C GLY A 52 -22.43 -8.64 4.71
N SER A 53 -23.55 -8.02 4.33
CA SER A 53 -24.89 -8.19 4.93
C SER A 53 -25.97 -8.54 3.90
N GLY A 54 -25.58 -8.95 2.69
CA GLY A 54 -26.47 -9.38 1.61
C GLY A 54 -26.83 -8.28 0.61
N GLY A 55 -26.38 -7.04 0.84
CA GLY A 55 -26.42 -5.94 -0.12
C GLY A 55 -25.12 -5.80 -0.91
N HIS A 56 -25.02 -4.71 -1.68
CA HIS A 56 -23.80 -4.37 -2.41
C HIS A 56 -23.60 -2.86 -2.58
N PHE A 57 -22.36 -2.50 -2.84
CA PHE A 57 -21.95 -1.20 -3.33
C PHE A 57 -21.61 -1.29 -4.82
N ALA A 58 -21.88 -0.22 -5.56
CA ALA A 58 -21.49 -0.08 -6.96
C ALA A 58 -21.00 1.35 -7.23
N LEU A 59 -19.91 1.48 -7.98
CA LEU A 59 -19.37 2.75 -8.44
C LEU A 59 -19.77 2.97 -9.90
N SER A 60 -20.16 4.20 -10.23
CA SER A 60 -20.51 4.63 -11.59
C SER A 60 -20.04 6.06 -11.84
N ALA A 61 -19.98 6.48 -13.11
CA ALA A 61 -19.69 7.87 -13.44
C ALA A 61 -20.78 8.80 -12.89
N ALA A 62 -20.38 9.97 -12.38
CA ALA A 62 -21.33 10.97 -11.91
C ALA A 62 -22.13 11.57 -13.08
N PRO A 63 -23.42 11.92 -12.87
CA PRO A 63 -24.22 12.60 -13.87
C PRO A 63 -23.78 14.06 -14.04
N GLU A 64 -24.13 14.65 -15.18
CA GLU A 64 -23.99 16.08 -15.45
C GLU A 64 -25.39 16.73 -15.53
N PRO A 65 -25.70 17.75 -14.70
CA PRO A 65 -24.85 18.37 -13.69
C PRO A 65 -24.61 17.48 -12.47
N LEU A 66 -23.51 17.72 -11.75
CA LEU A 66 -23.20 17.02 -10.50
C LEU A 66 -24.36 17.17 -9.49
N PRO A 67 -24.69 16.09 -8.75
CA PRO A 67 -25.74 16.15 -7.74
C PRO A 67 -25.31 17.01 -6.55
N ASP A 68 -26.29 17.67 -5.92
CA ASP A 68 -26.07 18.37 -4.66
C ASP A 68 -25.52 17.40 -3.62
N SER A 69 -24.46 17.80 -2.93
CA SER A 69 -23.80 16.95 -1.94
C SER A 69 -23.32 17.72 -0.71
N ARG A 70 -23.33 17.04 0.43
CA ARG A 70 -22.87 17.54 1.74
C ARG A 70 -21.71 16.70 2.26
N PRO A 71 -20.92 17.20 3.23
CA PRO A 71 -19.86 16.42 3.85
C PRO A 71 -20.37 15.08 4.40
N LEU A 72 -19.55 14.04 4.33
CA LEU A 72 -19.86 12.73 4.90
C LEU A 72 -20.04 12.84 6.42
N ALA A 73 -21.15 12.31 6.94
CA ALA A 73 -21.41 12.28 8.38
C ALA A 73 -20.38 11.40 9.09
N LYS A 74 -19.90 11.86 10.25
CA LYS A 74 -18.89 11.13 11.05
C LYS A 74 -19.40 9.77 11.55
N ASP A 75 -20.70 9.65 11.69
CA ASP A 75 -21.45 8.48 12.17
C ASP A 75 -22.23 7.77 11.05
N SER A 76 -21.81 7.96 9.78
CA SER A 76 -22.37 7.23 8.65
C SER A 76 -22.30 5.71 8.88
N SER A 77 -23.43 5.03 8.74
CA SER A 77 -23.54 3.58 8.91
C SER A 77 -23.00 2.78 7.73
N PHE A 78 -22.74 3.43 6.59
CA PHE A 78 -22.34 2.76 5.35
C PHE A 78 -20.87 2.97 5.00
N ILE A 79 -20.33 4.15 5.32
CA ILE A 79 -18.97 4.54 4.96
C ILE A 79 -18.30 5.18 6.16
N SER A 80 -17.16 4.64 6.58
CA SER A 80 -16.36 5.19 7.67
C SER A 80 -14.97 5.59 7.17
N LEU A 81 -14.47 6.75 7.61
CA LEU A 81 -13.08 7.13 7.39
C LEU A 81 -12.20 6.38 8.40
N VAL A 82 -11.38 5.44 7.93
CA VAL A 82 -10.56 4.57 8.81
C VAL A 82 -9.15 5.11 9.04
N HIS A 83 -8.61 5.85 8.08
CA HIS A 83 -7.29 6.45 8.16
C HIS A 83 -7.22 7.71 7.31
N ALA A 84 -6.45 8.71 7.75
CA ALA A 84 -6.17 9.91 6.98
C ALA A 84 -4.83 10.53 7.38
N VAL A 85 -4.12 11.05 6.38
CA VAL A 85 -2.86 11.80 6.52
C VAL A 85 -3.03 13.14 5.82
N ASP A 86 -3.55 14.11 6.56
CA ASP A 86 -3.79 15.48 6.07
C ASP A 86 -4.43 15.48 4.67
N ASN A 87 -3.91 16.25 3.71
CA ASN A 87 -4.40 16.29 2.33
C ASN A 87 -3.70 15.28 1.40
N GLN A 88 -2.87 14.37 1.93
CA GLN A 88 -2.04 13.45 1.15
C GLN A 88 -2.70 12.09 0.92
N ALA A 89 -3.35 11.53 1.93
CA ALA A 89 -3.95 10.21 1.84
C ALA A 89 -5.17 10.07 2.75
N ALA A 90 -6.17 9.29 2.32
CA ALA A 90 -7.30 8.88 3.13
C ALA A 90 -7.80 7.50 2.71
N VAL A 91 -8.27 6.74 3.68
CA VAL A 91 -8.83 5.41 3.46
C VAL A 91 -10.20 5.37 4.10
N TRP A 92 -11.20 4.99 3.32
CA TRP A 92 -12.56 4.75 3.78
C TRP A 92 -12.89 3.27 3.68
N GLN A 93 -13.68 2.77 4.62
CA GLN A 93 -14.27 1.45 4.55
C GLN A 93 -15.72 1.59 4.10
N ALA A 94 -16.13 0.78 3.12
CA ALA A 94 -17.52 0.69 2.66
C ALA A 94 -17.85 -0.78 2.39
N GLY A 95 -18.63 -1.41 3.27
CA GLY A 95 -18.89 -2.85 3.17
C GLY A 95 -17.61 -3.67 3.32
N GLU A 96 -17.38 -4.60 2.39
CA GLU A 96 -16.18 -5.46 2.35
C GLU A 96 -15.00 -4.86 1.55
N ALA A 97 -15.05 -3.58 1.19
CA ALA A 97 -13.97 -2.90 0.48
C ALA A 97 -13.37 -1.73 1.26
N PHE A 98 -12.14 -1.38 0.88
CA PHE A 98 -11.50 -0.11 1.20
C PHE A 98 -11.39 0.74 -0.05
N ILE A 99 -11.71 2.02 0.08
CA ILE A 99 -11.46 3.06 -0.91
C ILE A 99 -10.24 3.85 -0.41
N LYS A 100 -9.11 3.74 -1.10
CA LYS A 100 -7.88 4.48 -0.79
C LYS A 100 -7.77 5.66 -1.75
N GLY A 101 -7.67 6.88 -1.25
CA GLY A 101 -7.39 8.09 -2.02
C GLY A 101 -6.02 8.65 -1.68
N HIS A 102 -5.21 8.97 -2.69
CA HIS A 102 -3.87 9.55 -2.54
C HIS A 102 -3.68 10.75 -3.45
N ALA A 103 -2.93 11.75 -3.00
CA ALA A 103 -2.39 12.80 -3.85
C ALA A 103 -1.34 12.20 -4.82
N ILE A 104 -1.35 12.65 -6.07
CA ILE A 104 -0.37 12.23 -7.08
C ILE A 104 0.86 13.15 -6.99
N ASP A 105 1.69 12.93 -5.98
CA ASP A 105 2.97 13.66 -5.86
C ASP A 105 4.03 13.13 -6.84
N TYR A 106 3.92 11.85 -7.23
CA TYR A 106 4.83 11.17 -8.14
C TYR A 106 4.03 10.52 -9.29
N PRO A 107 3.73 11.26 -10.37
CA PRO A 107 2.89 10.76 -11.47
C PRO A 107 3.53 9.62 -12.27
N SER A 108 4.87 9.56 -12.27
CA SER A 108 5.62 8.50 -12.94
C SER A 108 5.81 7.25 -12.06
N ALA A 109 5.28 7.21 -10.84
CA ALA A 109 5.36 6.02 -10.00
C ALA A 109 4.42 4.92 -10.50
N THR A 110 4.83 3.67 -10.30
CA THR A 110 3.96 2.52 -10.51
C THR A 110 2.78 2.61 -9.56
N ARG A 111 1.56 2.45 -10.07
CA ARG A 111 0.36 2.47 -9.23
C ARG A 111 0.13 1.11 -8.59
N GLU A 112 -0.40 1.10 -7.37
CA GLU A 112 -0.65 -0.13 -6.62
C GLU A 112 -1.54 -1.13 -7.39
N HIS A 113 -2.53 -0.68 -8.18
CA HIS A 113 -3.35 -1.60 -8.99
C HIS A 113 -2.53 -2.39 -10.02
N VAL A 114 -1.47 -1.80 -10.57
CA VAL A 114 -0.56 -2.47 -11.50
C VAL A 114 0.24 -3.55 -10.77
N THR A 115 0.70 -3.25 -9.56
CA THR A 115 1.41 -4.23 -8.73
C THR A 115 0.51 -5.37 -8.27
N LEU A 116 -0.73 -5.08 -7.87
CA LEU A 116 -1.72 -6.11 -7.50
C LEU A 116 -2.08 -6.99 -8.71
N GLN A 117 -2.20 -6.41 -9.90
CA GLN A 117 -2.40 -7.20 -11.12
C GLN A 117 -1.19 -8.10 -11.42
N PHE A 118 0.04 -7.60 -11.26
CA PHE A 118 1.24 -8.41 -11.37
C PHE A 118 1.23 -9.60 -10.38
N LEU A 119 0.83 -9.38 -9.12
CA LEU A 119 0.71 -10.46 -8.14
C LEU A 119 -0.36 -11.47 -8.55
N LYS A 120 -1.52 -11.01 -9.02
CA LYS A 120 -2.59 -11.88 -9.53
C LYS A 120 -2.10 -12.77 -10.69
N ASP A 121 -1.30 -12.22 -11.59
CA ASP A 121 -0.71 -12.96 -12.71
C ASP A 121 0.37 -13.96 -12.26
N LYS A 122 1.14 -13.61 -11.21
CA LYS A 122 2.18 -14.49 -10.64
C LYS A 122 1.64 -15.59 -9.73
N GLN A 123 0.45 -15.40 -9.14
CA GLN A 123 -0.17 -16.31 -8.18
C GLN A 123 0.81 -16.77 -7.07
N PRO A 124 1.42 -15.83 -6.31
CA PRO A 124 2.35 -16.20 -5.26
C PRO A 124 1.65 -16.95 -4.12
N GLU A 125 2.34 -17.92 -3.54
CA GLU A 125 1.83 -18.72 -2.43
C GLU A 125 2.28 -18.20 -1.05
N GLY A 126 1.48 -18.52 -0.04
CA GLY A 126 1.83 -18.37 1.38
C GLY A 126 1.37 -17.07 2.04
N PHE A 127 0.67 -16.20 1.30
CA PHE A 127 -0.07 -15.06 1.84
C PHE A 127 -1.27 -14.71 0.96
N LEU A 128 -2.24 -14.01 1.54
CA LEU A 128 -3.35 -13.39 0.82
C LEU A 128 -3.04 -11.91 0.56
N PHE A 129 -3.61 -11.34 -0.50
CA PHE A 129 -3.49 -9.91 -0.83
C PHE A 129 -4.82 -9.40 -1.39
N PRO A 130 -5.06 -8.08 -1.39
CA PRO A 130 -6.33 -7.52 -1.81
C PRO A 130 -6.64 -7.75 -3.30
N ASP A 131 -7.90 -8.07 -3.61
CA ASP A 131 -8.42 -7.99 -4.96
C ASP A 131 -8.76 -6.53 -5.32
N VAL A 132 -8.51 -6.12 -6.56
CA VAL A 132 -8.89 -4.79 -7.06
C VAL A 132 -10.31 -4.83 -7.60
N PHE A 133 -11.20 -4.02 -7.01
CA PHE A 133 -12.55 -3.80 -7.54
C PHE A 133 -12.58 -2.69 -8.60
N GLY A 134 -11.68 -1.71 -8.50
CA GLY A 134 -11.55 -0.65 -9.49
C GLY A 134 -10.55 0.41 -9.06
N HIS A 135 -10.21 1.31 -9.98
CA HIS A 135 -9.38 2.47 -9.71
C HIS A 135 -9.70 3.59 -10.69
N PHE A 136 -9.38 4.83 -10.33
CA PHE A 136 -9.49 5.99 -11.22
C PHE A 136 -8.59 7.12 -10.74
N GLU A 137 -8.27 8.05 -11.63
CA GLU A 137 -7.58 9.29 -11.29
C GLU A 137 -8.51 10.48 -11.54
N ALA A 138 -8.58 11.40 -10.58
CA ALA A 138 -9.40 12.61 -10.66
C ALA A 138 -8.68 13.74 -9.92
N ASP A 139 -8.60 14.92 -10.53
CA ASP A 139 -8.05 16.13 -9.89
C ASP A 139 -6.67 15.95 -9.24
N SER A 140 -5.72 15.30 -9.95
CA SER A 140 -4.37 14.97 -9.42
C SER A 140 -4.39 14.07 -8.17
N ARG A 141 -5.44 13.26 -8.02
CA ARG A 141 -5.56 12.22 -7.00
C ARG A 141 -5.79 10.87 -7.65
N TYR A 142 -5.25 9.84 -7.02
CA TYR A 142 -5.43 8.44 -7.40
C TYR A 142 -6.33 7.76 -6.37
N PHE A 143 -7.39 7.12 -6.85
CA PHE A 143 -8.30 6.33 -6.04
C PHE A 143 -8.21 4.86 -6.42
N LEU A 144 -8.13 4.00 -5.40
CA LEU A 144 -8.08 2.55 -5.53
C LEU A 144 -9.14 1.93 -4.63
N ILE A 145 -10.00 1.08 -5.19
CA ILE A 145 -10.97 0.28 -4.44
C ILE A 145 -10.48 -1.17 -4.41
N VAL A 146 -10.26 -1.70 -3.20
CA VAL A 146 -9.74 -3.05 -2.97
C VAL A 146 -10.53 -3.81 -1.94
N SER A 147 -10.50 -5.14 -2.01
CA SER A 147 -11.11 -6.01 -1.01
C SER A 147 -10.45 -5.90 0.35
N GLN A 148 -11.20 -6.19 1.40
CA GLN A 148 -10.63 -6.55 2.69
C GLN A 148 -9.86 -7.86 2.59
N VAL A 149 -8.84 -7.99 3.44
CA VAL A 149 -8.12 -9.25 3.64
C VAL A 149 -8.24 -9.67 5.10
N PRO A 150 -8.25 -10.98 5.42
CA PRO A 150 -8.48 -11.43 6.78
C PRO A 150 -7.26 -11.19 7.68
N GLY A 151 -7.55 -11.08 8.97
CA GLY A 151 -6.56 -11.03 10.05
C GLY A 151 -6.55 -9.72 10.81
N GLU A 152 -5.74 -9.68 11.86
CA GLU A 152 -5.41 -8.48 12.62
C GLU A 152 -3.96 -8.09 12.32
N THR A 153 -3.65 -6.79 12.25
CA THR A 153 -2.28 -6.36 11.98
C THR A 153 -1.29 -6.90 13.01
N ILE A 154 -0.07 -7.24 12.59
CA ILE A 154 1.02 -7.60 13.49
C ILE A 154 1.20 -6.51 14.54
N ASP A 155 1.11 -5.24 14.15
CA ASP A 155 1.21 -4.10 15.06
C ASP A 155 0.28 -4.20 16.28
N ARG A 156 -0.97 -4.61 16.03
CA ARG A 156 -1.97 -4.80 17.10
C ARG A 156 -1.81 -6.11 17.84
N ALA A 157 -1.47 -7.20 17.16
CA ALA A 157 -1.47 -8.53 17.72
C ALA A 157 -0.16 -8.89 18.45
N TRP A 158 0.97 -8.24 18.12
CA TRP A 158 2.32 -8.65 18.50
C TRP A 158 2.50 -8.85 20.01
N HIS A 159 2.02 -7.92 20.83
CA HIS A 159 2.18 -7.98 22.29
C HIS A 159 1.35 -9.10 22.94
N ARG A 160 0.30 -9.58 22.27
CA ARG A 160 -0.54 -10.70 22.74
C ARG A 160 -0.04 -12.06 22.27
N MET A 161 0.84 -12.10 21.27
CA MET A 161 1.43 -13.34 20.78
C MET A 161 2.45 -13.90 21.76
N GLU A 162 2.43 -15.22 21.95
CA GLU A 162 3.53 -15.95 22.57
C GLU A 162 4.76 -15.97 21.67
N ASP A 163 5.94 -16.19 22.24
CA ASP A 163 7.22 -16.11 21.52
C ASP A 163 7.31 -17.11 20.36
N ASN A 164 6.77 -18.32 20.51
CA ASN A 164 6.71 -19.30 19.43
C ASN A 164 5.86 -18.80 18.24
N THR A 165 4.75 -18.11 18.52
CA THR A 165 3.87 -17.54 17.50
C THR A 165 4.54 -16.34 16.81
N ARG A 166 5.22 -15.48 17.57
CA ARG A 166 6.03 -14.39 17.00
C ARG A 166 7.10 -14.94 16.07
N GLN A 167 7.85 -15.94 16.53
CA GLN A 167 8.90 -16.58 15.72
C GLN A 167 8.34 -17.26 14.48
N HIS A 168 7.16 -17.89 14.57
CA HIS A 168 6.46 -18.46 13.41
C HIS A 168 6.21 -17.39 12.33
N TYR A 169 5.66 -16.23 12.68
CA TYR A 169 5.39 -15.17 11.71
C TYR A 169 6.64 -14.49 11.19
N VAL A 170 7.68 -14.35 12.01
CA VAL A 170 9.01 -13.90 11.57
C VAL A 170 9.58 -14.83 10.50
N ASN A 171 9.51 -16.15 10.72
CA ASN A 171 9.96 -17.14 9.73
C ASN A 171 9.11 -17.06 8.46
N LYS A 172 7.79 -16.98 8.60
CA LYS A 172 6.85 -16.88 7.48
C LYS A 172 7.11 -15.67 6.60
N VAL A 173 7.38 -14.50 7.18
CA VAL A 173 7.71 -13.29 6.42
C VAL A 173 9.07 -13.40 5.73
N ALA A 174 10.09 -13.96 6.39
CA ALA A 174 11.39 -14.19 5.76
C ALA A 174 11.29 -15.17 4.57
N ASP A 175 10.45 -16.20 4.68
CA ASP A 175 10.16 -17.13 3.58
C ASP A 175 9.43 -16.45 2.42
N ILE A 176 8.51 -15.51 2.72
CA ILE A 176 7.83 -14.71 1.70
C ILE A 176 8.82 -13.81 0.97
N CYS A 177 9.71 -13.12 1.68
CA CYS A 177 10.80 -12.36 1.06
C CYS A 177 11.62 -13.24 0.10
N THR A 178 11.91 -14.48 0.49
CA THR A 178 12.61 -15.46 -0.35
C THR A 178 11.82 -15.88 -1.57
N ARG A 179 10.50 -16.09 -1.44
CA ARG A 179 9.61 -16.43 -2.56
C ARG A 179 9.47 -15.27 -3.54
N LEU A 180 9.18 -14.07 -3.05
CA LEU A 180 9.07 -12.87 -3.89
C LEU A 180 10.38 -12.56 -4.61
N ALA A 181 11.52 -12.79 -3.94
CA ALA A 181 12.82 -12.53 -4.53
C ALA A 181 13.17 -13.44 -5.73
N LYS A 182 12.37 -14.47 -6.01
CA LYS A 182 12.49 -15.29 -7.23
C LYS A 182 12.04 -14.53 -8.48
N TYR A 183 11.18 -13.53 -8.36
CA TYR A 183 10.80 -12.68 -9.47
C TYR A 183 11.92 -11.64 -9.69
N LYS A 184 12.63 -11.77 -10.82
CA LYS A 184 13.78 -10.92 -11.16
C LYS A 184 13.36 -9.77 -12.06
N GLY A 185 14.05 -8.64 -11.91
CA GLY A 185 13.91 -7.47 -12.78
C GLY A 185 15.23 -7.09 -13.42
N GLU A 186 15.17 -6.21 -14.42
CA GLU A 186 16.34 -5.72 -15.17
C GLU A 186 16.79 -4.33 -14.73
N ALA A 187 15.94 -3.60 -13.98
CA ALA A 187 16.23 -2.27 -13.46
C ALA A 187 15.60 -2.06 -12.07
N ILE A 188 16.09 -1.06 -11.32
CA ILE A 188 15.46 -0.65 -10.05
C ILE A 188 14.24 0.20 -10.38
N CYS A 189 13.07 -0.43 -10.41
CA CYS A 189 11.83 0.16 -10.92
C CYS A 189 10.62 -0.60 -10.36
N GLY A 190 9.41 -0.10 -10.58
CA GLY A 190 8.22 -0.91 -10.34
C GLY A 190 8.01 -1.96 -11.42
N VAL A 191 6.95 -2.76 -11.28
CA VAL A 191 6.74 -3.98 -12.09
C VAL A 191 6.51 -3.72 -13.58
N ASP A 192 6.14 -2.50 -13.95
CA ASP A 192 5.90 -2.03 -15.33
C ASP A 192 7.06 -1.18 -15.88
N GLY A 193 8.19 -1.11 -15.16
CA GLY A 193 9.36 -0.32 -15.54
C GLY A 193 9.29 1.16 -15.14
N ARG A 194 8.18 1.61 -14.52
CA ARG A 194 8.02 2.98 -14.03
C ARG A 194 8.79 3.23 -12.72
N HIS A 195 8.72 4.45 -12.21
CA HIS A 195 9.46 4.84 -11.00
C HIS A 195 9.04 3.97 -9.81
N LEU A 196 10.01 3.63 -8.97
CA LEU A 196 9.83 2.92 -7.71
C LEU A 196 9.81 3.93 -6.57
N LEU A 197 8.77 3.95 -5.74
CA LEU A 197 8.62 4.91 -4.64
C LEU A 197 9.44 4.53 -3.39
N GLU A 198 10.72 4.16 -3.55
CA GLU A 198 11.60 3.81 -2.43
C GLU A 198 12.46 5.01 -2.01
N ARG A 199 11.93 5.86 -1.12
CA ARG A 199 12.57 7.11 -0.72
C ARG A 199 13.87 6.92 0.06
N TYR A 200 14.07 5.77 0.72
CA TYR A 200 15.32 5.49 1.41
C TYR A 200 16.49 5.25 0.44
N LEU A 201 16.23 4.99 -0.85
CA LEU A 201 17.28 4.89 -1.86
C LEU A 201 17.66 6.25 -2.48
N ILE A 202 17.04 7.35 -2.03
CA ILE A 202 17.40 8.72 -2.46
C ILE A 202 18.49 9.29 -1.54
N LYS A 203 19.42 10.06 -2.12
CA LYS A 203 20.40 10.85 -1.36
C LYS A 203 19.75 12.08 -0.71
N GLY A 204 19.88 12.22 0.61
CA GLY A 204 19.37 13.37 1.35
C GLY A 204 17.85 13.52 1.26
N THR A 205 17.37 14.76 1.13
CA THR A 205 15.93 15.09 1.14
C THR A 205 15.39 15.51 -0.22
N SER A 206 16.08 15.16 -1.32
CA SER A 206 15.62 15.53 -2.66
C SER A 206 14.18 15.07 -2.89
N LYS A 207 13.33 16.03 -3.27
CA LYS A 207 11.92 15.81 -3.63
C LYS A 207 11.69 15.95 -5.14
N THR A 208 12.75 15.95 -5.95
CA THR A 208 12.58 16.04 -7.40
C THR A 208 11.94 14.75 -7.92
N ALA A 209 11.05 14.86 -8.90
CA ALA A 209 10.36 13.71 -9.48
C ALA A 209 11.34 12.68 -10.08
N ASP A 210 12.48 13.15 -10.60
CA ASP A 210 13.53 12.32 -11.21
C ASP A 210 14.37 11.55 -10.18
N ALA A 211 14.28 11.90 -8.88
CA ALA A 211 15.02 11.21 -7.82
C ALA A 211 14.65 9.72 -7.70
N LEU A 212 13.44 9.36 -8.15
CA LEU A 212 12.90 8.00 -8.15
C LEU A 212 13.00 7.31 -9.53
N SER A 213 13.64 7.95 -10.51
CA SER A 213 13.85 7.35 -11.82
C SER A 213 14.74 6.10 -11.71
N PRO A 214 14.54 5.08 -12.57
CA PRO A 214 15.39 3.89 -12.54
C PRO A 214 16.88 4.21 -12.67
N GLN A 215 17.23 5.22 -13.47
CA GLN A 215 18.62 5.67 -13.67
C GLN A 215 19.19 6.28 -12.39
N GLN A 216 18.44 7.14 -11.70
CA GLN A 216 18.91 7.76 -10.47
C GLN A 216 19.01 6.75 -9.32
N LEU A 217 18.03 5.86 -9.17
CA LEU A 217 18.08 4.81 -8.16
C LEU A 217 19.24 3.85 -8.40
N HIS A 218 19.50 3.49 -9.67
CA HIS A 218 20.69 2.71 -10.04
C HIS A 218 21.97 3.43 -9.65
N HIS A 219 22.09 4.73 -9.94
CA HIS A 219 23.26 5.52 -9.56
C HIS A 219 23.49 5.52 -8.04
N ASN A 220 22.44 5.77 -7.25
CA ASN A 220 22.52 5.79 -5.79
C ASN A 220 22.90 4.42 -5.21
N CYS A 221 22.32 3.33 -5.73
CA CYS A 221 22.69 1.97 -5.33
C CYS A 221 24.13 1.62 -5.68
N ALA A 222 24.62 2.07 -6.84
CA ALA A 222 26.02 1.90 -7.22
C ALA A 222 26.98 2.68 -6.31
N GLU A 223 26.62 3.90 -5.89
CA GLU A 223 27.38 4.68 -4.91
C GLU A 223 27.46 3.98 -3.54
N MET A 224 26.37 3.32 -3.13
CA MET A 224 26.33 2.45 -1.95
C MET A 224 27.05 1.10 -2.14
N SER A 225 27.65 0.86 -3.31
CA SER A 225 28.32 -0.40 -3.67
C SER A 225 27.43 -1.63 -3.54
N MET A 226 26.12 -1.48 -3.76
CA MET A 226 25.17 -2.60 -3.76
C MET A 226 25.41 -3.53 -4.96
N ASN A 227 25.09 -4.80 -4.79
CA ASN A 227 25.14 -5.78 -5.86
C ASN A 227 23.99 -5.60 -6.87
N MET A 228 24.33 -5.00 -8.01
CA MET A 228 23.40 -4.75 -9.12
C MET A 228 23.16 -5.94 -10.04
N SER A 229 23.88 -7.07 -9.86
CA SER A 229 23.70 -8.26 -10.71
C SER A 229 22.42 -9.04 -10.43
N THR A 230 21.79 -8.80 -9.28
CA THR A 230 20.59 -9.52 -8.85
C THR A 230 19.56 -8.54 -8.30
N LEU A 231 18.64 -8.13 -9.17
CA LEU A 231 17.48 -7.32 -8.79
C LEU A 231 16.28 -8.23 -8.58
N VAL A 232 15.58 -8.01 -7.47
CA VAL A 232 14.53 -8.92 -6.98
C VAL A 232 13.29 -8.13 -6.64
N PHE A 233 12.12 -8.72 -6.88
CA PHE A 233 10.86 -8.14 -6.46
C PHE A 233 10.72 -8.19 -4.94
N TYR A 234 10.43 -7.04 -4.33
CA TYR A 234 10.26 -6.88 -2.90
C TYR A 234 9.15 -5.85 -2.64
N HIS A 235 8.44 -6.03 -1.52
CA HIS A 235 7.33 -5.13 -1.13
C HIS A 235 7.80 -3.73 -0.73
N CYS A 236 9.04 -3.59 -0.24
CA CYS A 236 9.61 -2.35 0.30
C CYS A 236 8.93 -1.76 1.55
N ASP A 237 7.85 -2.37 2.06
CA ASP A 237 7.13 -1.88 3.25
C ASP A 237 6.41 -2.99 4.04
N LEU A 238 7.14 -4.07 4.36
CA LEU A 238 6.65 -5.15 5.23
C LEU A 238 6.66 -4.76 6.72
N GLY A 239 6.17 -3.55 7.00
CA GLY A 239 5.96 -3.05 8.34
C GLY A 239 4.83 -3.80 9.05
N PRO A 240 4.77 -3.72 10.39
CA PRO A 240 3.80 -4.49 11.16
C PRO A 240 2.35 -4.03 10.96
N THR A 241 2.13 -2.83 10.39
CA THR A 241 0.80 -2.32 10.02
C THR A 241 0.27 -2.88 8.70
N ASN A 242 1.14 -3.42 7.84
CA ASN A 242 0.80 -3.91 6.50
C ASN A 242 0.70 -5.44 6.42
N LEU A 243 0.92 -6.11 7.55
CA LEU A 243 0.90 -7.56 7.70
C LEU A 243 -0.24 -7.96 8.64
N LEU A 244 -1.24 -8.67 8.13
CA LEU A 244 -2.40 -9.11 8.90
C LEU A 244 -2.29 -10.61 9.15
N VAL A 245 -2.51 -11.02 10.40
CA VAL A 245 -2.38 -12.40 10.84
C VAL A 245 -3.70 -12.93 11.39
N ASP A 246 -4.00 -14.18 11.08
CA ASP A 246 -4.98 -14.96 11.82
C ASP A 246 -4.22 -16.04 12.57
N VAL A 247 -4.01 -15.83 13.88
CA VAL A 247 -3.28 -16.78 14.73
C VAL A 247 -3.94 -18.15 14.77
N SER A 248 -5.28 -18.22 14.66
CA SER A 248 -6.02 -19.47 14.72
C SER A 248 -5.87 -20.29 13.43
N ALA A 249 -5.89 -19.62 12.28
CA ALA A 249 -5.72 -20.24 10.98
C ALA A 249 -4.24 -20.37 10.56
N GLY A 250 -3.33 -19.68 11.26
CA GLY A 250 -1.93 -19.54 10.85
C GLY A 250 -1.75 -18.79 9.53
N SER A 251 -2.76 -18.05 9.05
CA SER A 251 -2.72 -17.34 7.78
C SER A 251 -2.06 -15.97 7.91
N LEU A 252 -1.55 -15.47 6.78
CA LEU A 252 -0.96 -14.14 6.67
C LEU A 252 -1.55 -13.45 5.45
N SER A 253 -1.89 -12.19 5.58
CA SER A 253 -2.28 -11.31 4.49
C SER A 253 -1.33 -10.12 4.44
N ILE A 254 -1.08 -9.60 3.24
CA ILE A 254 -0.20 -8.45 3.00
C ILE A 254 -0.97 -7.40 2.21
N ILE A 255 -0.99 -6.17 2.71
CA ILE A 255 -1.63 -5.02 2.08
C ILE A 255 -0.60 -3.94 1.76
N ASP A 256 -1.04 -2.92 1.02
CA ASP A 256 -0.27 -1.71 0.74
C ASP A 256 0.95 -1.91 -0.17
N TRP A 257 0.67 -2.39 -1.38
CA TRP A 257 1.68 -2.79 -2.37
C TRP A 257 2.21 -1.62 -3.22
N GLU A 258 1.96 -0.38 -2.81
CA GLU A 258 2.31 0.82 -3.59
C GLU A 258 3.83 1.06 -3.71
N LEU A 259 4.61 0.62 -2.72
CA LEU A 259 6.07 0.79 -2.72
C LEU A 259 6.82 -0.38 -3.36
N ALA A 260 6.10 -1.42 -3.77
CA ALA A 260 6.70 -2.67 -4.20
C ALA A 260 7.29 -2.58 -5.61
N GLY A 261 8.42 -3.25 -5.81
CA GLY A 261 9.11 -3.30 -7.10
C GLY A 261 10.44 -4.02 -7.04
N TYR A 262 11.26 -3.83 -8.05
CA TYR A 262 12.57 -4.46 -8.19
C TYR A 262 13.65 -3.63 -7.51
N VAL A 263 14.43 -4.27 -6.63
CA VAL A 263 15.52 -3.66 -5.85
C VAL A 263 16.72 -4.60 -5.79
N PRO A 264 17.94 -4.12 -5.47
CA PRO A 264 19.07 -5.00 -5.16
C PRO A 264 18.70 -5.96 -4.02
N VAL A 265 19.14 -7.22 -4.11
CA VAL A 265 18.78 -8.26 -3.10
C VAL A 265 19.15 -7.87 -1.66
N GLU A 266 20.23 -7.11 -1.49
CA GLU A 266 20.69 -6.60 -0.18
C GLU A 266 19.70 -5.61 0.43
N TRP A 267 18.87 -4.95 -0.39
CA TRP A 267 17.86 -4.01 0.09
C TRP A 267 16.78 -4.68 0.94
N VAL A 268 16.47 -5.95 0.67
CA VAL A 268 15.43 -6.72 1.38
C VAL A 268 15.69 -6.74 2.89
N ARG A 269 16.92 -7.03 3.31
CA ARG A 269 17.29 -6.99 4.74
C ARG A 269 17.59 -5.56 5.20
N THR A 270 18.25 -4.76 4.36
CA THR A 270 18.63 -3.38 4.69
C THR A 270 17.42 -2.56 5.13
N LYS A 271 16.28 -2.70 4.45
CA LYS A 271 15.04 -1.97 4.77
C LYS A 271 14.57 -2.21 6.21
N PHE A 272 14.55 -3.45 6.69
CA PHE A 272 14.21 -3.77 8.09
C PHE A 272 15.19 -3.17 9.11
N ARG A 273 16.44 -2.95 8.72
CA ARG A 273 17.44 -2.36 9.63
C ARG A 273 17.36 -0.84 9.71
N LEU A 274 16.84 -0.17 8.68
CA LEU A 274 16.82 1.29 8.56
C LEU A 274 15.46 1.93 8.79
N SER A 275 14.38 1.32 8.30
CA SER A 275 13.10 2.01 8.16
C SER A 275 12.29 2.04 9.46
N ALA A 276 11.82 3.23 9.84
CA ALA A 276 10.91 3.40 10.97
C ALA A 276 9.51 2.86 10.68
N GLY A 277 9.12 2.71 9.40
CA GLY A 277 7.88 2.02 9.01
C GLY A 277 7.86 0.54 9.41
N MET A 278 9.02 -0.02 9.79
CA MET A 278 9.15 -1.39 10.29
C MET A 278 9.07 -1.46 11.82
N ASP A 279 8.93 -0.33 12.52
CA ASP A 279 8.72 -0.33 13.97
C ASP A 279 7.24 -0.62 14.30
N LEU A 280 7.01 -1.25 15.44
CA LEU A 280 5.68 -1.30 16.05
C LEU A 280 5.30 0.10 16.55
N ASN A 281 4.03 0.43 16.49
CA ASN A 281 3.50 1.72 16.96
C ASN A 281 3.45 1.80 18.49
N HIS A 282 3.42 0.65 19.17
CA HIS A 282 3.23 0.52 20.61
C HIS A 282 4.44 -0.09 21.32
N GLY A 283 4.64 0.30 22.57
CA GLY A 283 5.76 -0.16 23.41
C GLY A 283 6.82 0.91 23.66
N ASP A 284 7.83 0.57 24.45
CA ASP A 284 9.01 1.42 24.65
C ASP A 284 9.94 1.41 23.41
N GLU A 285 10.92 2.32 23.39
CA GLU A 285 11.85 2.51 22.27
C GLU A 285 12.63 1.25 21.85
N ASN A 286 12.89 0.32 22.77
CA ASN A 286 13.51 -0.94 22.42
C ASN A 286 12.47 -1.90 21.87
N SER A 287 11.33 -2.06 22.56
CA SER A 287 10.27 -3.00 22.17
C SER A 287 9.65 -2.66 20.81
N LYS A 288 9.55 -1.39 20.44
CA LYS A 288 9.07 -0.96 19.11
C LYS A 288 9.87 -1.56 17.96
N LYS A 289 11.17 -1.79 18.18
CA LYS A 289 12.10 -2.31 17.16
C LYS A 289 12.10 -3.84 17.09
N ASP A 290 11.31 -4.53 17.91
CA ASP A 290 11.38 -5.98 18.02
C ASP A 290 10.98 -6.70 16.74
N TRP A 291 9.92 -6.24 16.08
CA TRP A 291 9.49 -6.80 14.79
C TRP A 291 10.62 -6.74 13.75
N ARG A 292 11.08 -5.52 13.43
CA ARG A 292 12.12 -5.34 12.40
C ARG A 292 13.44 -6.01 12.74
N ARG A 293 13.82 -6.02 14.02
CA ARG A 293 15.04 -6.71 14.49
C ARG A 293 14.92 -8.21 14.27
N SER A 294 13.78 -8.80 14.64
CA SER A 294 13.54 -10.24 14.51
C SER A 294 13.55 -10.69 13.06
N VAL A 295 12.88 -9.96 12.17
CA VAL A 295 12.88 -10.26 10.73
C VAL A 295 14.25 -10.05 10.11
N ALA A 296 14.95 -8.96 10.43
CA ALA A 296 16.30 -8.72 9.93
C ALA A 296 17.31 -9.80 10.35
N GLN A 297 17.19 -10.31 11.58
CA GLN A 297 18.00 -11.44 12.08
C GLN A 297 17.64 -12.75 11.36
N GLN A 298 16.36 -12.99 11.09
CA GLN A 298 15.95 -14.20 10.37
C GLN A 298 16.40 -14.16 8.91
N LEU A 299 16.31 -13.01 8.24
CA LEU A 299 16.83 -12.80 6.88
C LEU A 299 18.34 -13.04 6.82
N GLU A 300 19.11 -12.58 7.81
CA GLU A 300 20.54 -12.86 7.93
C GLU A 300 20.82 -14.36 8.01
N ARG A 301 20.09 -15.08 8.87
CA ARG A 301 20.26 -16.54 9.05
C ARG A 301 20.03 -17.33 7.76
N ILE A 302 19.17 -16.82 6.87
CA ILE A 302 18.88 -17.45 5.57
C ILE A 302 19.69 -16.85 4.41
N GLY A 303 20.70 -16.03 4.70
CA GLY A 303 21.73 -15.62 3.74
C GLY A 303 21.53 -14.24 3.09
N TYR A 304 20.61 -13.40 3.58
CA TYR A 304 20.50 -12.02 3.11
C TYR A 304 21.51 -11.13 3.83
N ASN A 305 22.38 -10.49 3.06
CA ASN A 305 23.25 -9.42 3.54
C ASN A 305 22.49 -8.08 3.58
N ASP A 306 23.08 -7.09 4.24
CA ASP A 306 22.62 -5.70 4.18
C ASP A 306 23.77 -4.75 3.90
N VAL A 307 23.42 -3.50 3.59
CA VAL A 307 24.37 -2.42 3.30
C VAL A 307 24.13 -1.21 4.20
N VAL A 308 23.73 -1.42 5.45
CA VAL A 308 23.39 -0.33 6.40
C VAL A 308 24.55 0.66 6.58
N GLU A 309 25.78 0.16 6.70
CA GLU A 309 26.95 1.04 6.86
C GLU A 309 27.23 1.88 5.61
N ALA A 310 27.09 1.28 4.42
CA ALA A 310 27.26 1.99 3.16
C ALA A 310 26.14 3.02 2.95
N TRP A 311 24.93 2.69 3.37
CA TRP A 311 23.80 3.61 3.35
C TRP A 311 24.04 4.85 4.22
N TRP A 312 24.54 4.69 5.45
CA TRP A 312 24.87 5.84 6.30
C TRP A 312 25.97 6.71 5.69
N LYS A 313 27.05 6.10 5.17
CA LYS A 313 28.10 6.84 4.45
C LYS A 313 27.56 7.60 3.24
N PHE A 314 26.65 6.98 2.50
CA PHE A 314 25.97 7.61 1.36
C PHE A 314 25.15 8.82 1.80
N GLN A 315 24.39 8.73 2.89
CA GLN A 315 23.63 9.86 3.43
C GLN A 315 24.52 10.96 4.02
N ASP A 316 25.64 10.60 4.67
CA ASP A 316 26.55 11.53 5.34
C ASP A 316 27.52 12.24 4.38
N SER A 317 27.68 11.73 3.15
CA SER A 317 28.58 12.29 2.13
C SER A 317 28.10 13.62 1.51
N MET A 318 27.33 14.43 2.25
CA MET A 318 26.87 15.76 1.86
C MET A 318 27.91 16.85 2.12
#